data_AF-A0A1W9PG29-F1
#
_entry.id   AF-A0A1W9PG29-F1
#
_cell.length_a   1.000
_cell.length_b   1.000
_cell.length_c   1.000
_cell.angle_alpha   90.00
_cell.angle_beta   90.00
_cell.angle_gamma   90.00
#
_symmetry.space_group_name_H-M   'P 1'
#
loop_
_entity.id
_entity.type
_entity.pdbx_description
1 polymer ?
#
loop_
_entity_poly.entity_id
_entity_poly.type
_entity_poly.pdbx_seq_one_letter_code
_entity_poly.pdbx_strand_id
1 'polypeptide(L)'
;APTTTPKYESFGKPVSGSIPTVIRGFKSTVTKQINELRNTPGAPLWQRNYYEHIVRNEKSLNRIRQYIINNPANWENDIENVEIKTRIDRRKYFDLIIGKINEEMP
;
A
#
# COMPACT_ATOMS: atom_id res chain seq x y z
N ALA A 1 -34.10 -29.09 9.51
CA ALA A 1 -33.37 -28.69 10.73
C ALA A 1 -32.76 -27.31 10.48
N PRO A 2 -32.79 -26.37 11.44
CA PRO A 2 -32.20 -25.05 11.25
C PRO A 2 -30.67 -25.14 11.32
N THR A 3 -29.98 -24.61 10.30
CA THR A 3 -28.52 -24.57 10.19
C THR A 3 -27.97 -23.44 11.06
N THR A 4 -27.20 -23.79 12.09
CA THR A 4 -26.52 -22.83 12.96
C THR A 4 -25.33 -22.20 12.22
N THR A 5 -25.43 -20.93 11.83
CA THR A 5 -24.33 -20.17 11.22
C THR A 5 -23.26 -19.87 12.29
N PRO A 6 -21.97 -20.21 12.07
CA PRO A 6 -20.93 -19.89 13.04
C PRO A 6 -20.76 -18.36 13.15
N LYS A 7 -20.79 -17.83 14.38
CA LYS A 7 -20.72 -16.40 14.72
C LYS A 7 -19.32 -15.76 14.61
N TYR A 8 -18.28 -16.54 14.31
CA TYR A 8 -16.91 -16.07 14.29
C TYR A 8 -16.24 -16.44 12.98
N GLU A 9 -15.72 -15.42 12.29
CA GLU A 9 -14.82 -15.62 11.16
C GLU A 9 -13.54 -16.28 11.66
N SER A 10 -13.27 -17.49 11.18
CA SER A 10 -12.01 -18.18 11.43
C SER A 10 -11.08 -17.90 10.26
N PHE A 11 -10.08 -17.06 10.48
CA PHE A 11 -9.01 -16.88 9.50
C PHE A 11 -8.18 -18.16 9.41
N GLY A 12 -7.73 -18.50 8.20
CA GLY A 12 -6.79 -19.59 7.99
C GLY A 12 -5.54 -19.42 8.85
N LYS A 13 -4.97 -20.54 9.32
CA LYS A 13 -3.72 -20.51 10.09
C LYS A 13 -2.63 -19.80 9.27
N PRO A 14 -1.87 -18.86 9.86
CA PRO A 14 -0.78 -18.20 9.15
C PRO A 14 0.20 -19.23 8.60
N VAL A 15 0.50 -19.15 7.31
CA VAL A 15 1.49 -20.02 6.68
C VAL A 15 2.87 -19.44 6.96
N SER A 16 3.72 -20.19 7.65
CA SER A 16 5.11 -19.80 7.92
C SER A 16 5.86 -19.58 6.61
N GLY A 17 6.65 -18.51 6.53
CA GLY A 17 7.42 -18.15 5.33
C GLY A 17 6.62 -17.56 4.17
N SER A 18 5.28 -17.48 4.27
CA SER A 18 4.49 -16.77 3.24
C SER A 18 4.73 -15.26 3.28
N ILE A 19 4.62 -14.61 2.12
CA ILE A 19 4.77 -13.14 1.99
C ILE A 19 3.86 -12.40 3.00
N PRO A 20 2.56 -12.72 3.14
CA PRO A 20 1.70 -12.05 4.12
C PRO A 20 2.22 -12.19 5.57
N THR A 21 2.73 -13.36 5.96
CA THR A 21 3.27 -13.59 7.31
C THR A 21 4.54 -12.78 7.55
N VAL A 22 5.45 -12.73 6.57
CA VAL A 22 6.69 -11.94 6.65
C VAL A 22 6.37 -10.44 6.76
N ILE A 23 5.51 -9.92 5.89
CA ILE A 23 5.12 -8.51 5.89
C ILE A 23 4.36 -8.14 7.17
N ARG A 24 3.50 -9.03 7.67
CA ARG A 24 2.82 -8.84 8.97
C ARG A 24 3.83 -8.67 10.11
N GLY A 25 4.81 -9.56 10.20
CA GLY A 25 5.85 -9.51 11.22
C GLY A 25 6.66 -8.21 11.13
N PHE A 26 7.12 -7.87 9.93
CA PHE A 26 7.87 -6.64 9.67
C PHE A 26 7.09 -5.38 10.07
N LYS A 27 5.88 -5.19 9.53
CA LYS A 27 5.04 -4.01 9.82
C LYS A 27 4.73 -3.91 11.32
N SER A 28 4.45 -5.02 11.98
CA SER A 28 4.16 -5.06 13.42
C SER A 28 5.35 -4.59 14.25
N THR A 29 6.54 -5.17 14.03
CA THR A 29 7.74 -4.86 14.80
C THR A 29 8.18 -3.41 14.62
N VAL A 30 8.22 -2.93 13.38
CA VAL A 30 8.62 -1.55 13.07
C VAL A 30 7.62 -0.53 13.61
N THR A 31 6.31 -0.81 13.55
CA THR A 31 5.28 0.06 14.15
C THR A 31 5.51 0.22 15.66
N LYS A 32 5.75 -0.89 16.37
CA LYS A 32 6.02 -0.86 17.81
C LYS A 32 7.23 0.02 18.13
N GLN A 33 8.35 -0.23 17.46
CA GLN A 33 9.60 0.52 17.68
C GLN A 33 9.42 2.02 17.42
N ILE A 34 8.79 2.39 16.29
CA ILE A 34 8.57 3.80 15.96
C ILE A 34 7.63 4.48 16.94
N ASN A 35 6.54 3.81 17.35
CA ASN A 35 5.59 4.37 18.30
C ASN A 35 6.19 4.53 19.70
N GLU A 36 7.10 3.65 20.11
CA GLU A 36 7.88 3.81 21.34
C GLU A 36 8.83 5.01 21.23
N LEU A 37 9.59 5.13 20.13
CA LEU A 37 10.53 6.24 19.91
C LEU A 37 9.84 7.60 19.81
N ARG A 38 8.64 7.65 19.24
CA ARG A 38 7.85 8.89 19.06
C ARG A 38 6.90 9.18 20.22
N ASN A 39 6.78 8.28 21.20
CA ASN A 39 5.76 8.33 22.25
C ASN A 39 4.33 8.45 21.69
N THR A 40 4.03 7.71 20.62
CA THR A 40 2.73 7.69 19.92
C THR A 40 2.13 6.29 19.88
N PRO A 41 1.86 5.63 21.03
CA PRO A 41 1.32 4.27 21.05
C PRO A 41 -0.02 4.20 20.30
N GLY A 42 -0.15 3.20 19.43
CA GLY A 42 -1.36 2.97 18.64
C GLY A 42 -1.54 3.88 17.42
N ALA A 43 -0.63 4.84 17.17
CA ALA A 43 -0.70 5.65 15.97
C ALA A 43 -0.52 4.79 14.70
N PRO A 44 -1.36 4.98 13.67
CA PRO A 44 -1.22 4.26 12.41
C PRO A 44 0.03 4.73 11.68
N LEU A 45 0.90 3.79 11.32
CA LEU A 45 2.15 4.10 10.63
C LEU A 45 2.09 3.75 9.14
N TRP A 46 1.38 2.69 8.77
CA TRP A 46 1.44 2.13 7.42
C TRP A 46 0.21 2.49 6.60
N GLN A 47 0.40 2.70 5.30
CA GLN A 47 -0.67 2.54 4.33
C GLN A 47 -1.23 1.11 4.40
N ARG A 48 -2.56 1.00 4.24
CA ARG A 48 -3.26 -0.30 4.20
C ARG A 48 -2.75 -1.13 3.02
N ASN A 49 -2.63 -2.45 3.24
CA ASN A 49 -2.11 -3.43 2.28
C ASN A 49 -0.64 -3.18 1.90
N TYR A 50 -0.14 -3.96 0.93
CA TYR A 50 1.20 -3.84 0.39
C TYR A 50 1.16 -4.28 -1.08
N TYR A 51 2.10 -3.78 -1.89
CA TYR A 51 2.23 -4.17 -3.29
C TYR A 51 3.15 -5.39 -3.41
N GLU A 52 2.74 -6.37 -4.21
CA GLU A 52 3.57 -7.52 -4.55
C GLU A 52 3.54 -7.76 -6.07
N HIS A 53 4.71 -8.09 -6.63
CA HIS A 53 4.85 -8.40 -8.05
C HIS A 53 5.98 -9.40 -8.27
N ILE A 54 5.71 -10.46 -9.04
CA ILE A 54 6.71 -11.47 -9.38
C ILE A 54 7.55 -10.98 -10.55
N VAL A 55 8.85 -10.77 -10.31
CA VAL A 55 9.81 -10.39 -11.36
C VAL A 55 10.16 -11.62 -12.20
N ARG A 56 9.73 -11.64 -13.45
CA ARG A 56 9.87 -12.81 -14.35
C ARG A 56 10.97 -12.67 -15.40
N ASN A 57 11.49 -11.46 -15.59
CA ASN A 57 12.54 -11.19 -16.57
C ASN A 57 13.33 -9.93 -16.21
N GLU A 58 14.49 -9.80 -16.83
CA GLU A 58 15.42 -8.68 -16.60
C GLU A 58 14.81 -7.32 -16.94
N LYS A 59 13.98 -7.24 -17.99
CA LYS A 59 13.28 -5.99 -18.35
C LYS A 59 12.39 -5.49 -17.22
N SER A 60 11.62 -6.38 -16.58
CA SER A 60 10.79 -6.06 -15.42
C SER A 60 11.63 -5.65 -14.20
N LEU A 61 12.75 -6.35 -13.96
CA LEU A 61 13.68 -6.03 -12.88
C LEU A 61 14.26 -4.62 -13.03
N ASN A 62 14.72 -4.29 -14.23
CA ASN A 62 15.32 -2.98 -14.52
C ASN A 62 14.29 -1.86 -14.38
N ARG A 63 13.05 -2.07 -14.84
CA ARG A 63 11.95 -1.10 -14.62
C ARG A 63 11.66 -0.85 -13.15
N ILE A 64 11.58 -1.91 -12.34
CA ILE A 64 11.33 -1.80 -10.89
C ILE A 64 12.47 -1.07 -10.19
N ARG A 65 13.72 -1.38 -10.54
CA ARG A 65 14.90 -0.66 -9.99
C ARG A 65 14.86 0.83 -10.33
N GLN A 66 14.58 1.17 -11.58
CA GLN A 66 14.45 2.56 -12.01
C GLN A 66 13.30 3.25 -11.27
N TYR A 67 12.15 2.59 -11.10
CA TYR A 67 11.05 3.12 -10.29
C TYR A 67 11.48 3.44 -8.86
N ILE A 68 12.14 2.50 -8.16
CA ILE A 68 12.59 2.69 -6.78
C ILE A 68 13.54 3.89 -6.66
N ILE A 69 14.49 4.02 -7.59
CA ILE A 69 15.47 5.10 -7.59
C ILE A 69 14.80 6.46 -7.86
N ASN A 70 13.85 6.49 -8.81
CA ASN A 70 13.24 7.73 -9.27
C ASN A 70 12.04 8.18 -8.40
N ASN A 71 11.43 7.28 -7.63
CA ASN A 71 10.23 7.57 -6.83
C ASN A 71 10.39 8.77 -5.86
N PRO A 72 11.50 8.91 -5.10
CA PRO A 72 11.67 10.07 -4.23
C PRO A 72 11.62 11.41 -4.98
N ALA A 73 12.22 11.48 -6.17
CA ALA A 73 12.21 12.68 -7.01
C ALA A 73 10.82 12.95 -7.64
N ASN A 74 10.04 11.90 -7.86
CA ASN A 74 8.72 11.99 -8.48
C ASN A 74 7.57 12.14 -7.45
N TRP A 75 7.87 12.10 -6.15
CA TRP A 75 6.85 12.05 -5.09
C TRP A 75 5.88 13.25 -5.09
N GLU A 76 6.37 14.44 -5.41
CA GLU A 76 5.54 15.65 -5.47
C GLU A 76 4.43 15.58 -6.53
N ASN A 77 4.62 14.75 -7.55
CA ASN A 77 3.67 14.53 -8.64
C ASN A 77 2.90 13.21 -8.50
N ASP A 78 3.15 12.44 -7.44
CA ASP A 78 2.56 11.12 -7.27
C ASP A 78 1.12 11.20 -6.76
N ILE A 79 0.23 10.43 -7.38
CA ILE A 79 -1.20 10.39 -7.06
C ILE A 79 -1.47 9.89 -5.63
N GLU A 80 -0.58 9.08 -5.06
CA GLU A 80 -0.69 8.60 -3.69
C GLU A 80 -0.14 9.61 -2.66
N ASN A 81 0.42 10.72 -3.11
CA ASN A 81 0.83 11.79 -2.23
C ASN A 81 -0.38 12.45 -1.55
N VAL A 82 -0.46 12.26 -0.23
CA VAL A 82 -1.54 12.78 0.62
C VAL A 82 -1.62 14.31 0.62
N GLU A 83 -0.52 15.00 0.34
CA GLU A 83 -0.51 16.46 0.21
C GLU A 83 -1.27 16.91 -1.04
N ILE A 84 -1.20 16.14 -2.14
CA ILE A 84 -2.00 16.42 -3.34
C ILE A 84 -3.49 16.16 -3.04
N LYS A 85 -3.80 15.04 -2.37
CA LYS A 85 -5.17 14.66 -2.01
C LYS A 85 -5.84 15.64 -1.05
N THR A 86 -5.06 16.35 -0.23
CA THR A 86 -5.57 17.33 0.72
C THR A 86 -5.68 18.74 0.12
N ARG A 87 -4.87 19.07 -0.89
CA ARG A 87 -4.88 20.37 -1.59
C ARG A 87 -5.96 20.49 -2.66
N ILE A 88 -6.44 19.37 -3.21
CA ILE A 88 -7.46 19.34 -4.27
C ILE A 88 -8.75 18.74 -3.71
N ASP A 89 -9.89 19.40 -3.93
CA ASP A 89 -11.23 18.84 -3.63
C ASP A 89 -11.33 17.44 -4.25
N ARG A 90 -11.81 16.46 -3.48
CA ARG A 90 -11.89 15.05 -3.88
C ARG A 90 -12.62 14.83 -5.21
N ARG A 91 -13.59 15.70 -5.57
CA ARG A 91 -14.24 15.69 -6.89
C ARG A 91 -13.32 16.18 -8.00
N LYS A 92 -12.67 17.33 -7.80
CA LYS A 92 -11.68 17.88 -8.75
C LYS A 92 -10.48 16.95 -8.96
N TYR A 93 -10.09 16.21 -7.93
CA TYR A 93 -9.03 15.21 -8.00
C TYR A 93 -9.42 14.03 -8.91
N PHE A 94 -10.67 13.54 -8.80
CA PHE A 94 -11.19 12.49 -9.68
C PHE A 94 -11.25 12.96 -11.14
N ASP A 95 -11.76 14.18 -11.37
CA ASP A 95 -11.88 14.75 -12.72
C ASP A 95 -10.51 15.00 -13.38
N LEU A 96 -9.51 15.46 -12.62
CA LEU A 96 -8.14 15.67 -13.11
C LEU A 96 -7.47 14.35 -13.52
N ILE A 97 -7.66 13.29 -12.73
CA ILE A 97 -7.05 11.98 -12.98
C ILE A 97 -7.74 11.28 -14.16
N ILE A 98 -9.07 11.23 -14.18
CA ILE A 98 -9.81 10.60 -15.28
C ILE A 98 -9.68 11.41 -16.59
N GLY A 99 -9.62 12.74 -16.49
CA GLY A 99 -9.37 13.62 -17.63
C GLY A 99 -8.00 13.37 -18.28
N LYS A 100 -6.92 13.29 -17.48
CA LYS A 100 -5.57 12.97 -17.99
C LYS A 100 -5.46 11.57 -18.59
N ILE A 101 -6.12 10.58 -17.99
CA ILE A 101 -6.10 9.20 -18.52
C ILE A 101 -6.76 9.11 -19.90
N ASN A 102 -7.78 9.93 -20.17
CA ASN A 102 -8.49 9.96 -21.44
C ASN A 102 -7.75 10.77 -22.54
N GLU A 103 -6.83 11.66 -22.19
CA GLU A 103 -6.02 12.43 -23.15
C GLU A 103 -4.70 11.71 -23.53
N GLU A 104 -4.14 10.88 -22.65
CA GLU A 104 -2.84 10.20 -22.86
C GLU A 104 -2.95 8.80 -23.48
N MET A 105 -4.15 8.28 -23.75
CA MET A 105 -4.36 7.02 -24.51
C MET A 105 -5.21 7.24 -25.77
N PRO A 106 -4.69 6.95 -26.99
CA PRO A 106 -5.54 6.57 -28.11
C PRO A 106 -6.13 5.16 -27.93
#